data_AF-A0A5M3XNF8-F1
#
_entry.id   AF-A0A5M3XNF8-F1
#
_cell.length_a   1.000
_cell.length_b   1.000
_cell.length_c   1.000
_cell.angle_alpha   90.00
_cell.angle_beta   90.00
_cell.angle_gamma   90.00
#
_symmetry.space_group_name_H-M   'P 1'
#
loop_
_entity.id
_entity.type
_entity.pdbx_description
1 polymer ?
#
loop_
_entity_poly.entity_id
_entity_poly.type
_entity_poly.pdbx_seq_one_letter_code
_entity_poly.pdbx_strand_id
1 'polypeptide(L)'
;MTVSHRPGDDQNRDGMEITIRLTPSEAESVGKDALLMAEILDSCLWAMAMLRTNINSRDPGAPAPTQGDWAAALRGLDRLSPRLQGARDGVIRAYITAGGTIQRVAEALNMSASDAQHHSAQLTDDPPAVWEQWATSRRPGMRSSSAP
;
A
#
# COMPACT_ATOMS: atom_id res chain seq x y z
N MET A 1 -4.06 1.06 -14.19
CA MET A 1 -2.91 1.63 -13.47
C MET A 1 -1.68 1.63 -14.38
N THR A 2 -1.05 2.77 -14.56
CA THR A 2 0.21 2.87 -15.32
C THR A 2 1.25 3.48 -14.40
N VAL A 3 2.29 2.70 -14.07
CA VAL A 3 3.48 3.20 -13.39
C VAL A 3 4.51 3.51 -14.47
N SER A 4 5.08 4.70 -14.43
CA SER A 4 6.19 5.09 -15.30
C SER A 4 7.35 5.59 -14.45
N HIS A 5 8.56 5.47 -14.97
CA HIS A 5 9.74 6.05 -14.37
C HIS A 5 10.50 6.90 -15.41
N ARG A 6 11.21 7.91 -14.95
CA ARG A 6 12.12 8.73 -15.75
C ARG A 6 13.39 9.04 -14.95
N PRO A 7 14.52 9.35 -15.60
CA PRO A 7 15.63 10.01 -14.94
C PRO A 7 15.14 11.30 -14.26
N GLY A 8 15.66 11.61 -13.07
CA GLY A 8 15.33 12.85 -12.38
C GLY A 8 15.85 14.07 -13.13
N ASP A 9 15.12 15.19 -13.04
CA ASP A 9 15.46 16.44 -13.75
C ASP A 9 16.69 17.18 -13.15
N ASP A 10 17.29 16.66 -12.08
CA ASP A 10 18.48 17.23 -11.45
C ASP A 10 19.74 16.99 -12.31
N GLN A 11 20.22 18.06 -12.95
CA GLN A 11 21.39 18.09 -13.86
C GLN A 11 22.72 17.58 -13.25
N ASN A 12 22.74 17.21 -11.97
CA ASN A 12 23.96 16.82 -11.25
C ASN A 12 23.93 15.43 -10.60
N ARG A 13 22.81 14.69 -10.59
CA ARG A 13 22.74 13.36 -9.94
C ARG A 13 21.71 12.48 -10.64
N ASP A 14 22.12 11.27 -11.05
CA ASP A 14 21.32 10.23 -11.71
C ASP A 14 20.17 9.70 -10.81
N GLY A 15 19.25 10.57 -10.43
CA GLY A 15 18.06 10.23 -9.66
C GLY A 15 17.04 9.49 -10.52
N MET A 16 16.09 8.82 -9.88
CA MET A 16 14.95 8.20 -10.53
C MET A 16 13.66 8.81 -9.98
N GLU A 17 12.81 9.28 -10.89
CA GLU A 17 11.45 9.68 -10.56
C GLU A 17 10.48 8.57 -10.94
N ILE A 18 9.54 8.25 -10.04
CA ILE A 18 8.44 7.31 -10.27
C ILE A 18 7.14 8.09 -10.27
N THR A 19 6.33 7.92 -11.31
CA THR A 19 4.98 8.50 -11.39
C THR A 19 3.93 7.40 -11.36
N ILE A 20 2.95 7.56 -10.47
CA ILE A 20 1.77 6.69 -10.39
C ILE A 20 0.57 7.52 -10.84
N ARG A 21 -0.03 7.14 -11.97
CA ARG A 21 -1.22 7.82 -12.49
C ARG A 21 -2.49 7.08 -12.09
N LEU A 22 -3.39 7.79 -11.42
CA LEU A 22 -4.76 7.35 -11.12
C LEU A 22 -5.73 7.90 -12.18
N THR A 23 -6.74 7.12 -12.52
CA THR A 23 -7.93 7.60 -13.26
C THR A 23 -8.73 8.59 -12.40
N PRO A 24 -9.60 9.43 -12.99
CA PRO A 24 -10.42 10.35 -12.22
C PRO A 24 -11.26 9.66 -11.12
N SER A 25 -11.86 8.50 -11.44
CA SER A 25 -12.66 7.72 -10.48
C SER A 25 -11.82 7.12 -9.35
N GLU A 26 -10.60 6.66 -9.64
CA GLU A 26 -9.67 6.17 -8.60
C GLU A 26 -9.20 7.31 -7.70
N ALA A 27 -8.85 8.46 -8.29
CA ALA A 27 -8.40 9.64 -7.55
C ALA A 27 -9.50 10.19 -6.62
N GLU A 28 -10.75 10.23 -7.07
CA GLU A 28 -11.90 10.62 -6.26
C GLU A 28 -12.13 9.64 -5.10
N SER A 29 -12.06 8.33 -5.38
CA SER A 29 -12.36 7.29 -4.39
C SER A 29 -11.29 7.20 -3.30
N VAL A 30 -10.00 7.24 -3.69
CA VAL A 30 -8.87 7.09 -2.75
C VAL A 30 -8.50 8.44 -2.12
N GLY A 31 -8.61 9.54 -2.85
CA GLY A 31 -8.31 10.88 -2.36
C GLY A 31 -6.90 11.00 -1.74
N LYS A 32 -6.83 11.57 -0.53
CA LYS A 32 -5.56 11.79 0.20
C LYS A 32 -4.87 10.49 0.63
N ASP A 33 -5.57 9.37 0.66
CA ASP A 33 -4.97 8.08 1.02
C ASP A 33 -3.97 7.60 -0.05
N ALA A 34 -4.08 8.11 -1.28
CA ALA A 34 -3.10 7.86 -2.34
C ALA A 34 -1.75 8.51 -2.02
N LEU A 35 -1.78 9.74 -1.50
CA LEU A 35 -0.57 10.45 -1.05
C LEU A 35 0.07 9.72 0.14
N LEU A 36 -0.75 9.28 1.09
CA LEU A 36 -0.29 8.50 2.24
C LEU A 36 0.42 7.21 1.81
N MET A 37 -0.12 6.48 0.83
CA MET A 37 0.52 5.27 0.30
C MET A 37 1.82 5.60 -0.45
N ALA A 38 1.86 6.71 -1.18
CA ALA A 38 3.08 7.17 -1.85
C ALA A 38 4.19 7.52 -0.83
N GLU A 39 3.88 8.18 0.28
CA GLU A 39 4.82 8.48 1.37
C GLU A 39 5.38 7.21 2.03
N ILE A 40 4.53 6.19 2.20
CA ILE A 40 4.96 4.90 2.77
C ILE A 40 5.91 4.20 1.79
N LEU A 41 5.57 4.16 0.50
CA LEU A 41 6.45 3.59 -0.53
C LEU A 41 7.79 4.33 -0.62
N ASP A 42 7.76 5.66 -0.56
CA ASP A 42 8.96 6.50 -0.48
C ASP A 42 9.83 6.14 0.73
N SER A 43 9.23 5.91 1.90
CA SER A 43 9.94 5.43 3.10
C SER A 43 10.58 4.05 2.90
N CYS A 44 9.88 3.12 2.22
CA CYS A 44 10.44 1.81 1.87
C CYS A 44 11.65 1.94 0.95
N LEU A 45 11.54 2.76 -0.11
CA LEU A 45 12.63 2.97 -1.08
C LEU A 45 13.84 3.64 -0.42
N TRP A 46 13.62 4.60 0.46
CA TRP A 46 14.69 5.23 1.24
C TRP A 46 15.39 4.24 2.17
N ALA A 47 14.63 3.43 2.93
CA ALA A 47 15.21 2.40 3.79
C ALA A 47 16.05 1.39 2.99
N MET A 48 15.56 0.95 1.82
CA MET A 48 16.32 0.07 0.92
C MET A 48 17.60 0.72 0.41
N ALA A 49 17.56 2.00 0.03
CA ALA A 49 18.72 2.73 -0.42
C ALA A 49 19.77 2.86 0.70
N MET A 50 19.35 3.22 1.92
CA MET A 50 20.24 3.27 3.08
C MET A 50 20.88 1.93 3.38
N LEU A 51 20.12 0.83 3.39
CA LEU A 51 20.66 -0.52 3.62
C LEU A 51 21.70 -0.94 2.58
N ARG A 52 21.52 -0.53 1.32
CA ARG A 52 22.43 -0.91 0.21
C ARG A 52 23.69 -0.06 0.13
N THR A 53 23.61 1.19 0.54
CA THR A 53 24.69 2.19 0.36
C THR A 53 25.37 2.57 1.66
N ASN A 54 24.73 2.29 2.81
CA ASN A 54 25.09 2.82 4.12
C ASN A 54 25.23 4.35 4.12
N ILE A 55 24.36 5.03 3.36
CA ILE A 55 24.33 6.49 3.19
C ILE A 55 22.90 6.98 3.42
N ASN A 56 22.73 8.03 4.21
CA ASN A 56 21.48 8.78 4.29
C ASN A 56 21.48 9.88 3.21
N SER A 57 20.93 9.57 2.04
CA SER A 57 20.88 10.49 0.90
C SER A 57 19.97 11.71 1.09
N ARG A 58 19.14 11.73 2.15
CA ARG A 58 18.25 12.84 2.47
C ARG A 58 18.94 13.94 3.28
N ASP A 59 20.08 13.63 3.88
CA ASP A 59 20.88 14.60 4.62
C ASP A 59 21.93 15.25 3.71
N PRO A 60 22.19 16.56 3.87
CA PRO A 60 23.26 17.24 3.14
C PRO A 60 24.61 16.54 3.33
N GLY A 61 25.33 16.33 2.23
CA GLY A 61 26.62 15.63 2.25
C GLY A 61 26.53 14.10 2.30
N ALA A 62 25.32 13.53 2.36
CA ALA A 62 25.06 12.10 2.30
C ALA A 62 25.88 11.28 3.32
N PRO A 63 25.79 11.61 4.63
CA PRO A 63 26.55 10.92 5.69
C PRO A 63 26.08 9.48 5.89
N ALA A 64 26.82 8.72 6.70
CA ALA A 64 26.34 7.43 7.18
C ALA A 64 25.07 7.59 8.06
N PRO A 65 24.06 6.71 7.96
CA PRO A 65 22.84 6.81 8.76
C PRO A 65 23.12 6.68 10.26
N THR A 66 22.45 7.53 11.04
CA THR A 66 22.44 7.49 12.49
C THR A 66 21.45 6.47 13.04
N GLN A 67 21.50 6.20 14.35
CA GLN A 67 20.45 5.41 15.02
C GLN A 67 19.05 6.03 14.85
N GLY A 68 18.96 7.36 14.78
CA GLY A 68 17.70 8.08 14.55
C GLY A 68 17.11 7.80 13.17
N ASP A 69 17.96 7.70 12.15
CA ASP A 69 17.56 7.41 10.77
C ASP A 69 17.04 5.98 10.65
N TRP A 70 17.72 5.02 11.28
CA TRP A 70 17.25 3.63 11.34
C TRP A 70 15.91 3.51 12.06
N ALA A 71 15.72 4.23 13.18
CA ALA A 71 14.45 4.25 13.88
C ALA A 71 13.33 4.89 13.04
N ALA A 72 13.64 5.92 12.25
CA ALA A 72 12.69 6.53 11.32
C ALA A 72 12.32 5.58 10.18
N ALA A 73 13.29 4.86 9.60
CA ALA A 73 13.06 3.85 8.58
C ALA A 73 12.14 2.72 9.10
N LEU A 74 12.39 2.21 10.32
CA LEU A 74 11.54 1.20 10.94
C LEU A 74 10.09 1.69 11.10
N ARG A 75 9.88 2.92 11.59
CA ARG A 75 8.53 3.51 11.68
C ARG A 75 7.87 3.67 10.32
N GLY A 76 8.64 4.00 9.28
CA GLY A 76 8.14 4.09 7.91
C GLY A 76 7.66 2.74 7.38
N LEU A 77 8.47 1.69 7.58
CA LEU A 77 8.16 0.32 7.14
C LEU A 77 6.96 -0.27 7.88
N ASP A 78 6.86 -0.02 9.19
CA ASP A 78 5.75 -0.52 10.03
C ASP A 78 4.39 0.02 9.60
N ARG A 79 4.34 1.18 8.92
CA ARG A 79 3.10 1.74 8.37
C ARG A 79 2.54 0.95 7.19
N LEU A 80 3.37 0.17 6.47
CA LEU A 80 2.96 -0.54 5.26
C LEU A 80 2.13 -1.80 5.59
N SER A 81 2.66 -2.65 6.48
CA SER A 81 2.08 -3.95 6.81
C SER A 81 0.56 -3.90 7.13
N PRO A 82 0.09 -3.06 8.07
CA PRO A 82 -1.34 -3.02 8.40
C PRO A 82 -2.23 -2.57 7.24
N ARG A 83 -1.75 -1.65 6.39
CA ARG A 83 -2.50 -1.15 5.22
C ARG A 83 -2.55 -2.17 4.10
N LEU A 84 -1.44 -2.86 3.85
CA LEU A 84 -1.38 -3.95 2.88
C LEU A 84 -2.31 -5.10 3.32
N GLN A 85 -2.28 -5.45 4.60
CA GLN A 85 -3.16 -6.46 5.16
C GLN A 85 -4.64 -6.06 5.05
N GLY A 86 -5.00 -4.84 5.46
CA GLY A 86 -6.37 -4.33 5.33
C GLY A 86 -6.89 -4.30 3.90
N ALA A 87 -6.07 -3.87 2.93
CA ALA A 87 -6.44 -3.90 1.51
C ALA A 87 -6.60 -5.34 1.00
N ARG A 88 -5.70 -6.25 1.39
CA ARG A 88 -5.78 -7.67 1.03
C ARG A 88 -7.06 -8.32 1.55
N ASP A 89 -7.37 -8.10 2.83
CA ASP A 89 -8.55 -8.65 3.49
C ASP A 89 -9.84 -8.14 2.83
N GLY A 90 -9.89 -6.83 2.51
CA GLY A 90 -11.01 -6.25 1.77
C GLY A 90 -11.17 -6.82 0.36
N VAL A 91 -10.08 -7.08 -0.36
CA VAL A 91 -10.10 -7.74 -1.67
C VAL A 91 -10.58 -9.19 -1.56
N ILE A 92 -10.14 -9.94 -0.56
CA ILE A 92 -10.60 -11.32 -0.32
C ILE A 92 -12.10 -11.32 -0.05
N ARG A 93 -12.60 -10.47 0.85
CA ARG A 93 -14.04 -10.39 1.16
C ARG A 93 -14.86 -10.01 -0.06
N ALA A 94 -14.40 -9.04 -0.85
CA ALA A 94 -15.06 -8.64 -2.09
C ALA A 94 -15.08 -9.78 -3.11
N TYR A 95 -13.98 -10.53 -3.23
CA TYR A 95 -13.87 -11.68 -4.13
C TYR A 95 -14.84 -12.82 -3.76
N ILE A 96 -14.91 -13.18 -2.47
CA ILE A 96 -15.85 -14.20 -1.98
C ILE A 96 -17.31 -13.75 -2.16
N THR A 97 -17.61 -12.48 -1.84
CA THR A 97 -18.96 -11.91 -2.05
C THR A 97 -19.38 -11.95 -3.53
N ALA A 98 -18.43 -11.83 -4.46
CA ALA A 98 -18.68 -11.97 -5.89
C ALA A 98 -18.81 -13.42 -6.39
N GLY A 99 -18.86 -14.41 -5.49
CA GLY A 99 -18.96 -15.84 -5.81
C GLY A 99 -17.61 -16.53 -6.04
N GLY A 100 -16.50 -15.87 -5.69
CA GLY A 100 -15.16 -16.46 -5.72
C GLY A 100 -15.01 -17.63 -4.74
N THR A 101 -14.05 -18.51 -5.00
CA THR A 101 -13.81 -19.70 -4.15
C THR A 101 -12.53 -19.56 -3.32
N ILE A 102 -12.52 -20.17 -2.14
CA ILE A 102 -11.34 -20.21 -1.25
C ILE A 102 -10.13 -20.82 -1.96
N GLN A 103 -10.35 -21.85 -2.79
CA GLN A 103 -9.28 -22.49 -3.54
C GLN A 103 -8.60 -21.51 -4.51
N ARG A 104 -9.37 -20.63 -5.16
CA ARG A 104 -8.83 -19.60 -6.03
C ARG A 104 -8.07 -18.52 -5.26
N VAL A 105 -8.52 -18.19 -4.05
CA VAL A 105 -7.78 -17.30 -3.13
C VAL A 105 -6.45 -17.94 -2.74
N ALA A 106 -6.45 -19.24 -2.42
CA ALA A 106 -5.24 -19.97 -2.07
C ALA A 106 -4.21 -19.94 -3.20
N GLU A 107 -4.67 -20.21 -4.44
CA GLU A 107 -3.86 -20.14 -5.66
C GLU A 107 -3.32 -18.72 -5.89
N ALA A 108 -4.18 -17.69 -5.83
CA ALA A 108 -3.80 -16.31 -6.09
C ALA A 108 -2.79 -15.76 -5.08
N LEU A 109 -2.84 -16.25 -3.84
CA LEU A 109 -1.97 -15.81 -2.74
C LEU A 109 -0.79 -16.75 -2.50
N ASN A 110 -0.64 -17.81 -3.30
CA ASN A 110 0.36 -18.86 -3.12
C ASN A 110 0.42 -19.40 -1.68
N MET A 111 -0.75 -19.71 -1.11
CA MET A 111 -0.91 -20.27 0.24
C MET A 111 -1.54 -21.66 0.19
N SER A 112 -1.40 -22.44 1.27
CA SER A 112 -2.09 -23.73 1.35
C SER A 112 -3.60 -23.55 1.40
N ALA A 113 -4.36 -24.57 0.98
CA ALA A 113 -5.81 -24.55 1.08
C ALA A 113 -6.29 -24.41 2.54
N SER A 114 -5.58 -25.01 3.49
CA SER A 114 -5.88 -24.88 4.92
C SER A 114 -5.65 -23.46 5.43
N ASP A 115 -4.56 -22.79 5.02
CA ASP A 115 -4.30 -21.40 5.42
C ASP A 115 -5.34 -20.45 4.84
N ALA A 116 -5.71 -20.65 3.56
CA ALA A 116 -6.75 -19.87 2.91
C ALA A 116 -8.12 -20.06 3.58
N GLN A 117 -8.44 -21.30 3.97
CA GLN A 117 -9.69 -21.60 4.65
C GLN A 117 -9.72 -21.01 6.06
N HIS A 118 -8.62 -21.11 6.80
CA HIS A 118 -8.51 -20.49 8.12
C HIS A 118 -8.61 -18.97 8.04
N HIS A 119 -7.87 -18.36 7.11
CA HIS A 119 -7.86 -16.91 6.90
C HIS A 119 -9.23 -16.41 6.44
N SER A 120 -9.90 -17.10 5.51
CA SER A 120 -11.24 -16.73 5.07
C SER A 120 -12.30 -16.97 6.14
N ALA A 121 -12.19 -18.00 6.98
CA ALA A 121 -13.12 -18.23 8.08
C ALA A 121 -13.06 -17.05 9.07
N GLN A 122 -11.85 -16.67 9.50
CA GLN A 122 -11.64 -15.48 10.34
C GLN A 122 -12.26 -14.23 9.70
N LEU A 123 -12.01 -14.01 8.40
CA LEU A 123 -12.56 -12.86 7.71
C LEU A 123 -14.09 -12.89 7.63
N THR A 124 -14.71 -14.05 7.39
CA THR A 124 -16.17 -14.12 7.19
C THR A 124 -16.94 -13.98 8.50
N ASP A 125 -16.39 -14.52 9.59
CA ASP A 125 -17.02 -14.51 10.91
C ASP A 125 -16.82 -13.17 11.65
N ASP A 126 -15.71 -12.47 11.40
CA ASP A 126 -15.40 -11.20 12.06
C ASP A 126 -15.83 -9.98 11.23
N PRO A 127 -16.29 -8.90 11.88
CA PRO A 127 -16.50 -7.63 11.20
C PRO A 127 -15.17 -7.09 10.64
N PRO A 128 -15.20 -6.31 9.54
CA PRO A 128 -13.99 -5.75 8.96
C PRO A 128 -13.10 -5.04 9.99
N ALA A 129 -11.82 -5.38 10.02
CA ALA A 129 -10.85 -4.72 10.90
C ALA A 129 -10.65 -3.24 10.52
N VAL A 130 -10.09 -2.44 11.42
CA VAL A 130 -9.89 -0.98 11.20
C VAL A 130 -9.19 -0.67 9.87
N TRP A 131 -8.17 -1.44 9.49
CA TRP A 131 -7.46 -1.23 8.23
C TRP A 131 -8.19 -1.74 6.99
N GLU A 132 -9.05 -2.77 7.15
CA GLU A 132 -9.97 -3.19 6.08
C GLU A 132 -11.04 -2.12 5.86
N GLN A 133 -11.60 -1.56 6.94
CA GLN A 133 -12.52 -0.44 6.87
C GLN A 133 -11.86 0.77 6.22
N TRP A 134 -10.62 1.12 6.60
CA TRP A 134 -9.87 2.19 5.94
C TRP A 134 -9.75 1.94 4.42
N ALA A 135 -9.41 0.71 4.01
CA ALA A 135 -9.24 0.37 2.59
C ALA A 135 -10.55 0.37 1.79
N THR A 136 -11.69 0.10 2.44
CA THR A 136 -13.01 -0.04 1.80
C THR A 136 -13.93 1.16 2.00
N SER A 137 -13.54 2.12 2.85
CA SER A 137 -14.34 3.29 3.15
C SER A 137 -14.54 4.17 1.92
N ARG A 138 -15.79 4.36 1.52
CA ARG A 138 -16.14 5.46 0.60
C ARG A 138 -16.12 6.77 1.39
N ARG A 139 -15.47 7.80 0.85
CA ARG A 139 -15.52 9.14 1.45
C ARG A 139 -16.96 9.67 1.47
N PRO A 140 -17.42 10.32 2.57
CA PRO A 140 -18.72 10.99 2.60
C PRO A 140 -18.74 12.13 1.59
N GLY A 141 -19.63 12.06 0.60
CA GLY A 141 -19.74 13.02 -0.50
C GLY A 141 -20.45 12.46 -1.73
N MET A 142 -20.44 11.14 -1.88
CA MET A 142 -21.26 10.46 -2.89
C MET A 142 -22.71 10.44 -2.42
N ARG A 143 -23.51 11.43 -2.83
CA ARG A 143 -24.96 11.27 -2.83
C ARG A 143 -25.25 10.08 -3.74
N SER A 144 -25.82 9.02 -3.16
CA SER A 144 -26.50 7.98 -3.94
C SER A 144 -27.59 8.68 -4.75
N SER A 145 -27.32 8.97 -6.01
CA SER A 145 -28.40 9.29 -6.96
C SER A 145 -29.11 7.99 -7.25
N SER A 146 -29.97 7.59 -6.32
CA SER A 146 -30.95 6.54 -6.51
C SER A 146 -32.31 7.10 -6.08
N ALA A 147 -33.04 7.53 -7.11
CA ALA A 147 -34.47 7.35 -7.33
C ALA A 147 -35.45 8.37 -6.69
N PRO A 148 -36.64 8.58 -7.29
CA PRO A 148 -37.36 7.71 -8.25
C PRO A 148 -37.28 8.11 -9.72
#